data_AF-A0A348TX56-F1
#
_entry.id   AF-A0A348TX56-F1
#
_cell.length_a   1.000
_cell.length_b   1.000
_cell.length_c   1.000
_cell.angle_alpha   90.00
_cell.angle_beta   90.00
_cell.angle_gamma   90.00
#
_symmetry.space_group_name_H-M   'P 1'
#
loop_
_entity.id
_entity.type
_entity.pdbx_description
1 polymer ?
#
loop_
_entity_poly.entity_id
_entity_poly.type
_entity_poly.pdbx_seq_one_letter_code
_entity_poly.pdbx_strand_id
1 'polypeptide(L)'
;KRSFAYSDFKSEYNSFKGNAYGLANTLDQTAIFKPRLKSKKVANLYFAGQLTTPGPGVPPSLISGEVVCGEIVKDYSLKKAV
;
A
#
# COMPACT_ATOMS: atom_id res chain seq x y z
N LYS A 1 -30.72 2.28 8.04
CA LYS A 1 -29.32 2.76 8.12
C LYS A 1 -28.43 1.56 8.41
N ARG A 2 -27.39 1.30 7.61
CA ARG A 2 -26.46 0.18 7.83
C ARG A 2 -25.37 0.60 8.83
N SER A 3 -25.09 -0.23 9.83
CA SER A 3 -23.89 -0.08 10.67
C SER A 3 -22.71 -0.75 9.98
N PHE A 4 -21.54 -0.12 10.01
CA PHE A 4 -20.30 -0.65 9.45
C PHE A 4 -19.16 -0.38 10.42
N ALA A 5 -18.47 -1.43 10.84
CA ALA A 5 -17.46 -1.40 11.88
C ALA A 5 -16.29 -2.35 11.59
N TYR A 6 -15.39 -2.52 12.56
CA TYR A 6 -14.13 -3.25 12.38
C TYR A 6 -14.31 -4.71 11.89
N SER A 7 -15.41 -5.38 12.26
CA SER A 7 -15.72 -6.74 11.81
C SER A 7 -16.02 -6.78 10.31
N ASP A 8 -16.72 -5.77 9.80
CA ASP A 8 -17.05 -5.66 8.38
C ASP A 8 -15.80 -5.37 7.54
N PHE A 9 -14.87 -4.53 8.05
CA PHE A 9 -13.58 -4.33 7.39
C PHE A 9 -12.77 -5.63 7.28
N LYS A 10 -12.84 -6.51 8.29
CA LYS A 10 -12.17 -7.82 8.23
C LYS A 10 -12.79 -8.72 7.17
N SER A 11 -14.12 -8.83 7.15
CA SER A 11 -14.83 -9.77 6.26
C SER A 11 -14.88 -9.30 4.80
N GLU A 12 -15.11 -8.01 4.55
CA GLU A 12 -15.31 -7.50 3.19
C GLU A 12 -14.01 -7.10 2.49
N TYR A 13 -13.02 -6.59 3.23
CA TYR A 13 -11.78 -6.08 2.65
C TYR A 13 -10.54 -6.90 3.01
N ASN A 14 -10.71 -8.05 3.67
CA ASN A 14 -9.61 -8.85 4.22
C ASN A 14 -8.66 -8.01 5.08
N SER A 15 -9.21 -7.01 5.78
CA SER A 15 -8.38 -6.04 6.45
C SER A 15 -7.81 -6.60 7.75
N PHE A 16 -6.49 -6.61 7.87
CA PHE A 16 -5.81 -7.07 9.07
C PHE A 16 -6.29 -6.30 10.30
N LYS A 17 -6.77 -7.03 11.31
CA LYS A 17 -7.34 -6.47 12.55
C LYS A 17 -8.52 -5.50 12.34
N GLY A 18 -9.14 -5.44 11.17
CA GLY A 18 -10.24 -4.52 10.87
C GLY A 18 -9.76 -3.09 10.60
N ASN A 19 -8.55 -2.96 10.05
CA ASN A 19 -7.92 -1.70 9.75
C ASN A 19 -8.67 -0.92 8.65
N ALA A 20 -9.13 0.29 8.98
CA ALA A 20 -9.82 1.18 8.04
C ALA A 20 -8.90 2.24 7.39
N TYR A 21 -7.71 2.49 7.94
CA TYR A 21 -6.90 3.67 7.64
C TYR A 21 -5.39 3.40 7.49
N GLY A 22 -4.99 2.16 7.25
CA GLY A 22 -3.59 1.79 7.03
C GLY A 22 -2.69 1.85 8.27
N LEU A 23 -1.39 2.07 8.04
CA LEU A 23 -0.38 2.09 9.10
C LEU A 23 -0.56 3.30 10.04
N ALA A 24 -0.17 3.13 11.30
CA ALA A 24 -0.20 4.22 12.27
C ALA A 24 0.92 5.24 11.97
N ASN A 25 0.68 6.51 12.30
CA ASN A 25 1.69 7.56 12.16
C ASN A 25 2.63 7.60 13.37
N THR A 26 3.29 6.48 13.66
CA THR A 26 4.30 6.40 14.71
C THR A 26 5.68 6.72 14.14
N LEU A 27 6.60 7.22 14.97
CA LEU A 27 7.93 7.64 14.50
C LEU A 27 8.68 6.51 13.77
N ASP A 28 8.53 5.27 14.23
CA ASP A 28 9.09 4.05 13.64
C ASP A 28 8.36 3.55 12.38
N GLN A 29 7.23 4.15 12.00
CA GLN A 29 6.47 3.79 10.78
C GLN A 29 6.47 4.93 9.75
N THR A 30 7.29 5.96 9.96
CA THR A 30 7.38 7.13 9.08
C THR A 30 8.67 7.15 8.26
N ALA A 31 8.66 7.94 7.18
CA ALA A 31 9.78 8.16 6.28
C ALA A 31 10.49 6.86 5.86
N ILE A 32 11.78 6.72 6.17
CA ILE A 32 12.63 5.59 5.79
C ILE A 32 12.25 4.27 6.49
N PHE A 33 11.51 4.34 7.60
CA PHE A 33 11.08 3.17 8.36
C PHE A 33 9.73 2.60 7.89
N LYS A 34 9.07 3.29 6.97
CA LYS A 34 7.84 2.80 6.36
C LYS A 34 8.10 1.50 5.58
N PRO A 35 7.16 0.53 5.62
CA PRO A 35 7.23 -0.65 4.76
C PRO A 35 7.44 -0.28 3.29
N ARG A 36 8.41 -0.95 2.66
CA ARG A 36 8.80 -0.67 1.29
C ARG A 36 7.81 -1.32 0.33
N LEU A 37 7.58 -0.66 -0.79
CA LEU A 37 6.73 -1.18 -1.86
C LEU A 37 7.31 -2.40 -2.59
N LYS A 38 8.58 -2.74 -2.42
CA LYS A 38 9.23 -3.92 -3.03
C LYS A 38 9.64 -4.93 -1.96
N SER A 39 9.31 -6.20 -2.18
CA SER A 39 9.71 -7.29 -1.29
C SER A 39 11.23 -7.48 -1.23
N LYS A 40 11.77 -7.66 -0.02
CA LYS A 40 13.17 -8.04 0.21
C LYS A 40 13.43 -9.53 -0.02
N LYS A 41 12.38 -10.34 0.07
CA LYS A 41 12.49 -11.80 0.19
C LYS A 41 12.06 -12.53 -1.08
N VAL A 42 11.17 -11.92 -1.85
CA VAL A 42 10.57 -12.53 -3.05
C VAL A 42 10.87 -11.63 -4.23
N ALA A 43 11.50 -12.18 -5.25
CA ALA A 43 11.77 -11.46 -6.49
C ALA A 43 10.46 -11.18 -7.23
N ASN A 44 10.42 -10.04 -7.95
CA ASN A 44 9.26 -9.63 -8.75
C ASN A 44 7.94 -9.48 -7.94
N LEU A 45 8.03 -9.17 -6.64
CA LEU A 45 6.88 -8.91 -5.77
C LEU A 45 6.86 -7.45 -5.30
N TYR A 46 5.78 -6.76 -5.62
CA TYR A 46 5.53 -5.36 -5.29
C TYR A 46 4.19 -5.21 -4.56
N PHE A 47 4.08 -4.16 -3.75
CA PHE A 47 2.91 -3.85 -2.93
C PHE A 47 2.40 -2.46 -3.31
N ALA A 48 1.09 -2.37 -3.57
CA ALA A 48 0.36 -1.13 -3.79
C ALA A 48 -0.82 -1.01 -2.80
N GLY A 49 -1.32 0.19 -2.60
CA GLY A 49 -2.45 0.53 -1.73
C GLY A 49 -2.06 1.21 -0.41
N GLN A 50 -3.00 1.25 0.52
CA GLN A 50 -2.92 2.07 1.74
C GLN A 50 -1.86 1.64 2.78
N LEU A 51 -1.41 0.38 2.73
CA LEU A 51 -0.47 -0.21 3.69
C LEU A 51 1.00 -0.10 3.26
N THR A 52 1.26 0.50 2.10
CA THR A 52 2.60 0.71 1.55
C THR A 52 2.88 2.21 1.35
N THR A 53 4.04 2.55 0.82
CA THR A 53 4.35 3.91 0.35
C THR A 53 3.43 4.29 -0.81
N PRO A 54 2.77 5.47 -0.80
CA PRO A 54 2.96 6.62 0.10
C PRO A 54 2.18 6.55 1.42
N GLY A 55 1.02 5.88 1.48
CA GLY A 55 0.29 5.66 2.71
C GLY A 55 -1.22 5.58 2.55
N PRO A 56 -1.99 5.77 3.64
CA PRO A 56 -3.43 5.64 3.62
C PRO A 56 -4.15 6.86 3.05
N GLY A 57 -5.45 6.66 2.76
CA GLY A 57 -6.31 7.64 2.13
C GLY A 57 -6.50 7.38 0.64
N VAL A 58 -7.56 7.96 0.07
CA VAL A 58 -7.95 7.72 -1.33
C VAL A 58 -6.86 8.19 -2.31
N PRO A 59 -6.37 9.45 -2.27
CA PRO A 59 -5.35 9.87 -3.22
C PRO A 59 -4.02 9.10 -3.09
N PRO A 60 -3.46 8.89 -1.89
CA PRO A 60 -2.25 8.09 -1.71
C PRO A 60 -2.38 6.63 -2.19
N SER A 61 -3.54 6.01 -1.97
CA SER A 61 -3.78 4.62 -2.42
C SER A 61 -3.83 4.52 -3.94
N LEU A 62 -4.43 5.50 -4.62
CA LEU A 62 -4.46 5.53 -6.08
C LEU A 62 -3.07 5.78 -6.67
N ILE A 63 -2.36 6.79 -6.16
CA ILE A 63 -1.01 7.14 -6.65
C ILE A 63 0.01 6.02 -6.37
N SER A 64 -0.20 5.19 -5.33
CA SER A 64 0.69 4.06 -5.03
C SER A 64 0.87 3.11 -6.22
N GLY A 65 -0.15 2.95 -7.07
CA GLY A 65 -0.06 2.13 -8.28
C GLY A 65 0.92 2.72 -9.31
N GLU A 66 0.90 4.04 -9.48
CA GLU A 66 1.85 4.72 -10.36
C GLU A 66 3.29 4.62 -9.83
N VAL A 67 3.48 4.76 -8.52
CA VAL A 67 4.79 4.62 -7.89
C VAL A 67 5.34 3.20 -8.08
N VAL A 68 4.51 2.18 -7.88
CA VAL A 68 4.90 0.78 -8.12
C VAL A 68 5.22 0.52 -9.59
N CYS A 69 4.42 1.06 -10.51
CA CYS A 69 4.68 0.98 -11.94
C CYS A 69 6.05 1.57 -12.30
N GLY A 70 6.39 2.74 -11.75
CA GLY A 70 7.71 3.36 -11.92
C GLY A 70 8.87 2.47 -11.46
N GLU A 71 8.72 1.80 -10.31
CA GLU A 71 9.72 0.88 -9.79
C GLU A 71 9.85 -0.39 -10.64
N ILE A 72 8.74 -0.94 -11.16
CA ILE A 72 8.75 -2.08 -12.08
C ILE A 72 9.45 -1.70 -13.40
N VAL A 73 9.10 -0.55 -13.97
CA VAL A 73 9.71 -0.04 -15.21
C VAL A 73 11.23 0.10 -15.05
N LYS A 74 11.68 0.60 -13.89
CA LYS A 74 13.09 0.72 -13.56
C LYS A 74 13.78 -0.64 -13.40
N ASP A 75 13.17 -1.57 -12.67
CA ASP A 75 13.73 -2.90 -12.43
C ASP A 75 13.88 -3.72 -13.72
N TYR A 76 12.99 -3.52 -14.69
CA TYR A 76 12.95 -4.27 -15.96
C TYR A 76 13.39 -3.47 -17.19
N SER A 77 13.87 -2.24 -17.01
CA SER A 77 14.30 -1.34 -18.10
C SER A 77 13.24 -1.19 -19.22
N LEU A 78 11.96 -1.12 -18.83
CA LEU A 78 10.84 -1.02 -19.76
C LEU A 78 10.65 0.41 -20.25
N LYS A 79 9.90 0.59 -21.34
CA LYS A 79 9.38 1.91 -21.71
C LYS A 79 8.17 2.22 -20.83
N LYS A 80 8.12 3.42 -20.24
CA LYS A 80 6.96 3.86 -19.46
C LYS A 80 5.74 3.89 -20.40
N ALA A 81 4.67 3.21 -20.01
CA ALA A 81 3.39 3.34 -20.69
C ALA A 81 2.90 4.79 -20.47
N VAL A 82 2.67 5.50 -21.57
CA VAL A 82 2.14 6.87 -21.59
C VAL A 82 0.68 6.84 -21.17
#